data_AF-A0A954EWR0-F1
#
_entry.id   AF-A0A954EWR0-F1
#
_cell.length_a   1.000
_cell.length_b   1.000
_cell.length_c   1.000
_cell.angle_alpha   90.00
_cell.angle_beta   90.00
_cell.angle_gamma   90.00
#
_symmetry.space_group_name_H-M   'P 1'
#
loop_
_entity.id
_entity.type
_entity.pdbx_description
1 polymer ?
#
loop_
_entity_poly.entity_id
_entity_poly.type
_entity_poly.pdbx_seq_one_letter_code
_entity_poly.pdbx_strand_id
1 'polypeptide(L)'
;DEQLCEFITQHPDATLKEIREGCQLPVSLTAISHALRRLGFTRKKKVTHATERDRPDVQARRRNWQRRKRKMDANHLVFVDENALSTQLQRT
;
A
#
# COMPACT_ATOMS: atom_id res chain seq x y z
N ASP A 1 19.40 18.26 -5.95
CA ASP A 1 18.34 17.86 -4.99
C ASP A 1 16.94 18.17 -5.48
N GLU A 2 16.68 19.36 -6.04
CA GLU A 2 15.33 19.77 -6.49
C GLU A 2 14.67 18.82 -7.51
N GLN A 3 15.38 18.43 -8.58
CA GLN A 3 14.89 17.47 -9.58
C GLN A 3 14.56 16.08 -9.01
N LEU A 4 15.35 15.63 -8.02
CA LEU A 4 15.10 14.35 -7.34
C LEU A 4 13.82 14.43 -6.51
N CYS A 5 13.64 15.51 -5.75
CA CYS A 5 12.43 15.75 -4.96
C CYS A 5 11.18 15.85 -5.84
N GLU A 6 11.27 16.56 -6.96
CA GLU A 6 10.18 16.69 -7.94
C GLU A 6 9.77 15.32 -8.51
N PHE A 7 10.75 14.52 -8.96
CA PHE A 7 10.48 13.19 -9.51
C PHE A 7 9.79 12.26 -8.50
N ILE A 8 10.25 12.24 -7.25
CA ILE A 8 9.65 11.41 -6.19
C ILE A 8 8.23 11.86 -5.87
N THR A 9 7.95 13.17 -5.94
CA THR A 9 6.62 13.71 -5.68
C THR A 9 5.63 13.32 -6.78
N GLN A 10 6.09 13.30 -8.04
CA GLN A 10 5.28 12.85 -9.19
C GLN A 10 5.11 11.31 -9.21
N HIS A 11 6.11 10.56 -8.73
CA HIS A 11 6.12 9.09 -8.73
C HIS A 11 6.41 8.52 -7.34
N PRO A 12 5.45 8.60 -6.39
CA PRO A 12 5.67 8.21 -5.01
C PRO A 12 5.89 6.70 -4.81
N ASP A 13 5.56 5.87 -5.79
CA ASP A 13 5.75 4.42 -5.81
C ASP A 13 6.94 3.96 -6.69
N ALA A 14 7.75 4.89 -7.18
CA ALA A 14 8.96 4.56 -7.93
C ALA A 14 9.97 3.78 -7.08
N THR A 15 10.54 2.73 -7.68
CA THR A 15 11.66 1.98 -7.09
C THR A 15 12.96 2.78 -7.17
N LEU A 16 13.96 2.44 -6.35
CA LEU A 16 15.29 3.07 -6.43
C LEU A 16 15.90 2.98 -7.85
N LYS A 17 15.60 1.90 -8.58
CA LYS A 17 16.05 1.70 -9.96
C LYS A 17 15.37 2.68 -10.92
N GLU A 18 14.07 2.84 -10.79
CA GLU A 18 13.29 3.79 -11.61
C GLU A 18 13.66 5.23 -11.28
N ILE A 19 13.93 5.57 -10.02
CA ILE A 19 14.45 6.90 -9.63
C ILE A 19 15.80 7.16 -10.30
N ARG A 20 16.71 6.18 -10.27
CA ARG A 20 18.02 6.29 -10.93
C ARG A 20 17.88 6.55 -12.43
N GLU A 21 17.02 5.79 -13.09
CA GLU A 21 16.81 5.84 -14.53
C GLU A 21 16.07 7.12 -14.95
N GLY A 22 15.01 7.50 -14.23
CA GLY A 22 14.22 8.70 -14.49
C GLY A 22 14.97 10.01 -14.23
N CYS A 23 15.82 10.05 -13.21
CA CYS A 23 16.67 11.20 -12.92
C CYS A 23 18.06 11.13 -13.59
N GLN A 24 18.35 10.08 -14.38
CA GLN A 24 19.62 9.85 -15.08
C GLN A 24 20.85 9.98 -14.15
N LEU A 25 20.74 9.49 -12.91
CA LEU A 25 21.79 9.62 -11.91
C LEU A 25 22.85 8.52 -12.07
N PRO A 26 24.14 8.86 -12.27
CA PRO A 26 25.22 7.88 -12.43
C PRO A 26 25.72 7.34 -11.07
N VAL A 27 24.81 7.05 -10.14
CA VAL A 27 25.13 6.63 -8.77
C VAL A 27 24.51 5.27 -8.44
N SER A 28 25.03 4.63 -7.39
CA SER A 28 24.49 3.37 -6.90
C SER A 28 23.10 3.55 -6.27
N LEU A 29 22.31 2.47 -6.22
CA LEU A 29 21.02 2.45 -5.54
C LEU A 29 21.14 2.76 -4.04
N THR A 30 22.27 2.37 -3.42
CA THR A 30 22.56 2.67 -2.01
C THR A 30 22.77 4.17 -1.79
N ALA A 31 23.49 4.86 -2.68
CA ALA A 31 23.67 6.31 -2.62
C ALA A 31 22.32 7.05 -2.71
N ILE A 32 21.43 6.60 -3.60
CA ILE A 32 20.06 7.13 -3.70
C ILE A 32 19.30 6.89 -2.39
N SER A 33 19.32 5.66 -1.85
CA SER A 33 18.66 5.33 -0.58
C SER A 33 19.13 6.24 0.58
N HIS A 34 20.44 6.50 0.69
CA HIS A 34 20.97 7.42 1.69
C HIS A 34 20.53 8.87 1.44
N ALA A 35 20.53 9.33 0.19
CA ALA A 35 20.06 10.67 -0.16
C ALA A 35 18.58 10.86 0.20
N LEU A 36 17.72 9.90 -0.14
CA LEU A 36 16.30 9.91 0.21
C LEU A 36 16.08 10.01 1.73
N ARG A 37 16.83 9.21 2.51
CA ARG A 37 16.77 9.26 3.98
C ARG A 37 17.22 10.61 4.53
N ARG A 38 18.29 11.19 3.97
CA ARG A 38 18.79 12.52 4.37
C ARG A 38 17.78 13.63 4.05
N LEU A 39 17.06 13.50 2.94
CA LEU A 39 16.01 14.43 2.52
C LEU A 39 14.66 14.20 3.25
N GLY A 40 14.58 13.21 4.16
CA GLY A 40 13.38 12.93 4.94
C GLY A 40 12.29 12.15 4.20
N PHE A 41 12.59 11.63 2.99
CA PHE A 41 11.64 10.77 2.28
C PHE A 41 11.53 9.41 2.97
N THR A 42 10.30 9.05 3.33
CA THR A 42 9.97 7.73 3.88
C THR A 42 9.12 6.96 2.89
N ARG A 43 9.45 5.68 2.69
CA ARG A 43 8.62 4.80 1.86
C ARG A 43 7.37 4.40 2.64
N LYS A 44 6.21 4.89 2.19
CA LYS A 44 4.92 4.37 2.67
C LYS A 44 4.58 3.11 1.90
N LYS A 45 4.35 2.02 2.63
CA LYS A 45 3.86 0.76 2.04
C LYS A 45 2.50 1.02 1.39
N LYS A 46 2.35 0.61 0.13
CA LYS A 46 1.04 0.65 -0.53
C LYS A 46 0.06 -0.25 0.22
N VAL A 47 -1.09 0.31 0.59
CA VAL A 47 -2.18 -0.45 1.20
C VAL A 47 -3.11 -0.90 0.09
N THR A 48 -3.26 -2.21 -0.08
CA THR A 48 -4.18 -2.78 -1.06
C THR A 48 -5.62 -2.45 -0.64
N HIS A 49 -6.30 -1.63 -1.44
CA HIS A 49 -7.71 -1.33 -1.28
C HIS A 49 -8.53 -2.20 -2.22
N ALA A 50 -9.38 -3.07 -1.67
CA ALA A 50 -10.33 -3.84 -2.48
C ALA A 50 -11.43 -2.89 -2.99
N THR A 51 -11.47 -2.65 -4.30
CA THR A 51 -12.44 -1.75 -4.96
C THR A 51 -13.89 -2.13 -4.69
N GLU A 52 -14.19 -3.41 -4.47
CA GLU A 52 -15.51 -3.88 -4.06
C GLU A 52 -16.01 -3.20 -2.77
N ARG A 53 -15.10 -2.79 -1.86
CA ARG A 53 -15.47 -2.08 -0.63
C ARG A 53 -16.13 -0.72 -0.89
N ASP A 54 -15.87 -0.10 -2.04
CA ASP A 54 -16.42 1.20 -2.39
C ASP A 54 -17.82 1.09 -3.00
N ARG A 55 -18.26 -0.12 -3.40
CA ARG A 55 -19.59 -0.31 -3.97
C ARG A 55 -20.68 0.02 -2.95
N PRO A 56 -21.68 0.87 -3.29
CA PRO A 56 -22.68 1.32 -2.34
C PRO A 56 -23.48 0.19 -1.67
N ASP A 57 -23.79 -0.88 -2.40
CA ASP A 57 -24.48 -2.06 -1.89
C ASP A 57 -23.64 -2.81 -0.84
N VAL A 58 -22.34 -2.98 -1.10
CA VAL A 58 -21.38 -3.60 -0.17
C VAL A 58 -21.24 -2.77 1.10
N GLN A 59 -21.15 -1.45 0.99
CA GLN A 59 -21.11 -0.57 2.15
C GLN A 59 -22.38 -0.64 2.99
N ALA A 60 -23.56 -0.65 2.35
CA ALA A 60 -24.84 -0.77 3.03
C ALA A 60 -24.94 -2.10 3.80
N ARG A 61 -24.54 -3.21 3.16
CA ARG A 61 -24.47 -4.54 3.78
C ARG A 61 -23.50 -4.55 4.96
N ARG A 62 -22.32 -3.94 4.82
CA ARG A 62 -21.32 -3.86 5.88
C ARG A 62 -21.82 -3.06 7.09
N ARG A 63 -22.49 -1.93 6.86
CA ARG A 63 -23.13 -1.14 7.94
C ARG A 63 -24.22 -1.95 8.66
N ASN A 64 -25.06 -2.68 7.92
CA ASN A 64 -26.09 -3.54 8.51
C ASN A 64 -25.47 -4.69 9.32
N TRP A 65 -24.48 -5.37 8.75
CA TRP A 65 -23.72 -6.42 9.42
C TRP A 65 -23.10 -5.93 10.74
N GLN A 66 -22.47 -4.75 10.76
CA GLN A 66 -21.89 -4.17 11.98
C GLN A 66 -22.95 -3.95 13.07
N ARG A 67 -24.15 -3.49 12.72
CA ARG A 67 -25.26 -3.34 13.67
C ARG A 67 -25.73 -4.68 14.24
N ARG A 68 -25.81 -5.71 13.39
CA ARG A 68 -26.23 -7.07 13.80
C ARG A 68 -25.16 -7.74 14.67
N LYS A 69 -23.89 -7.65 14.27
CA LYS A 69 -22.74 -8.20 14.99
C LYS A 69 -22.68 -7.74 16.44
N ARG A 70 -22.98 -6.48 16.73
CA ARG A 70 -23.00 -5.93 18.10
C ARG A 70 -23.99 -6.63 19.04
N LYS A 71 -25.01 -7.31 18.51
CA LYS A 71 -26.02 -8.05 19.28
C LYS A 71 -25.73 -9.55 19.38
N MET A 72 -24.67 -10.02 18.73
CA MET A 72 -24.29 -11.44 18.75
C MET A 72 -23.36 -11.68 19.93
N ASP A 73 -23.56 -12.80 20.63
CA ASP A 73 -22.63 -13.25 21.66
C ASP A 73 -21.35 -13.79 21.00
N ALA A 74 -20.22 -13.16 21.32
CA ALA A 74 -18.92 -13.49 20.75
C ALA A 74 -18.47 -14.92 21.09
N ASN A 75 -18.91 -15.47 22.22
CA ASN A 75 -18.51 -16.81 22.67
C ASN A 75 -19.09 -17.94 21.81
N HIS A 76 -20.11 -17.64 21.00
CA HIS A 76 -20.80 -18.60 20.14
C HIS A 76 -20.51 -18.38 18.64
N LEU A 77 -19.57 -17.49 18.30
CA LEU A 77 -19.22 -17.20 16.90
C LEU A 77 -18.02 -18.04 16.45
N VAL A 78 -18.24 -18.89 15.45
CA VAL A 78 -17.19 -19.62 14.75
C VAL A 78 -17.01 -19.00 13.36
N PHE A 79 -15.78 -18.58 13.05
CA PHE A 79 -15.43 -17.98 11.75
C PHE A 79 -14.66 -18.98 10.91
N VAL A 80 -15.03 -19.09 9.63
CA VAL A 80 -14.32 -19.88 8.62
C VAL A 80 -13.95 -18.94 7.49
N ASP A 81 -12.68 -18.96 7.12
CA ASP A 81 -12.12 -18.17 6.03
C ASP A 81 -11.18 -19.05 5.22
N GLU A 82 -11.26 -18.95 3.90
CA GLU A 82 -10.41 -19.70 2.99
C GLU A 82 -9.31 -18.78 2.48
N ASN A 83 -8.06 -19.22 2.63
CA ASN A 83 -6.91 -18.52 2.08
C ASN A 83 -6.20 -19.40 1.06
N ALA A 84 -6.13 -18.92 -0.19
CA ALA A 84 -5.31 -19.53 -1.22
C ALA A 84 -3.85 -19.11 -1.04
N LEU A 85 -2.93 -20.07 -1.14
CA LEU A 85 -1.49 -19.78 -1.21
C LEU A 85 -1.16 -19.35 -2.65
N SER A 86 -0.88 -18.06 -2.84
CA SER A 86 -0.41 -17.53 -4.12
C SER A 86 1.08 -17.19 -4.04
N THR A 87 1.84 -17.59 -5.06
CA THR A 87 3.26 -17.25 -5.22
C THR A 87 3.47 -15.91 -5.94
N GLN A 88 2.38 -15.21 -6.30
CA GLN A 88 2.46 -13.92 -6.98
C GLN A 88 2.90 -12.82 -6.00
N LEU A 89 4.13 -12.32 -6.19
CA LEU A 89 4.64 -11.17 -5.46
C LEU A 89 4.15 -9.88 -6.12
N GLN A 90 3.52 -9.00 -5.34
CA GLN A 90 3.16 -7.66 -5.79
C GLN A 90 4.30 -6.69 -5.49
N ARG A 91 4.50 -5.73 -6.41
CA ARG A 91 5.40 -4.61 -6.19
C ARG A 91 4.90 -3.83 -4.97
N THR A 92 5.78 -3.65 -3.97
CA THR A 92 5.44 -3.00 -2.70
C THR A 92 5.78 -1.53 -2.70
#